data_AF-A0A088E4L2-F1
#
_entry.id   AF-A0A088E4L2-F1
#
_cell.length_a   1.000
_cell.length_b   1.000
_cell.length_c   1.000
_cell.angle_alpha   90.00
_cell.angle_beta   90.00
_cell.angle_gamma   90.00
#
_symmetry.space_group_name_H-M   'P 1'
#
loop_
_entity.id
_entity.type
_entity.pdbx_description
1 polymer ?
#
loop_
_entity_poly.entity_id
_entity_poly.type
_entity_poly.pdbx_seq_one_letter_code
_entity_poly.pdbx_strand_id
1 'polypeptide(L)'
;MLKFPELVKAMRRFGPNLDLLESLLKERKEVILSYLESVKELYFTPVLANRFMRISFDQEIDRHIRLSLKGKSYLSLSGEGVPVTKIENFSGNPYAYNHEKDQWDMTVDATWEPLVYEFQYEGEAEPLPFSRFRSYKTLNDMMMVSLNLGTIQGFIVDYGRRDFVLLVKTPYKDIKENLQTIPFIRYTAWLGLEQGTTFLMEFSIPEEYLKEIMEVLHDLRQHVNVLLTTTSFEYFKPLL
;
A
#
# COMPACT_ATOMS: atom_id res chain seq x y z
N MET A 1 23.13 -14.23 -5.08
CA MET A 1 23.05 -13.23 -4.01
C MET A 1 21.79 -12.44 -4.25
N LEU A 2 20.77 -12.76 -3.48
CA LEU A 2 19.46 -12.13 -3.53
C LEU A 2 19.60 -10.61 -3.37
N LYS A 3 18.99 -9.86 -4.28
CA LYS A 3 18.93 -8.39 -4.20
C LYS A 3 17.60 -7.98 -3.57
N PHE A 4 17.64 -7.07 -2.60
CA PHE A 4 16.45 -6.56 -1.92
C PHE A 4 15.34 -6.07 -2.88
N PRO A 5 15.64 -5.32 -3.97
CA PRO A 5 14.63 -4.95 -4.95
C PRO A 5 13.89 -6.13 -5.60
N GLU A 6 14.58 -7.23 -5.90
CA GLU A 6 13.95 -8.40 -6.52
C GLU A 6 13.07 -9.15 -5.52
N LEU A 7 13.50 -9.21 -4.26
CA LEU A 7 12.68 -9.73 -3.16
C LEU A 7 11.39 -8.92 -3.00
N VAL A 8 11.47 -7.58 -2.98
CA VAL A 8 10.29 -6.70 -2.87
C VAL A 8 9.35 -6.88 -4.07
N LYS A 9 9.86 -6.99 -5.31
CA LYS A 9 9.02 -7.28 -6.49
C LYS A 9 8.24 -8.58 -6.33
N ALA A 10 8.90 -9.64 -5.87
CA ALA A 10 8.27 -10.94 -5.69
C ALA A 10 7.24 -10.91 -4.54
N MET A 11 7.60 -10.29 -3.42
CA MET A 11 6.72 -10.12 -2.26
C MET A 11 5.43 -9.34 -2.57
N ARG A 12 5.48 -8.34 -3.47
CA ARG A 12 4.28 -7.60 -3.91
C ARG A 12 3.25 -8.49 -4.61
N ARG A 13 3.68 -9.59 -5.22
CA ARG A 13 2.80 -10.54 -5.93
C ARG A 13 2.39 -11.70 -5.05
N PHE A 14 3.35 -12.28 -4.33
CA PHE A 14 3.19 -13.58 -3.67
C PHE A 14 3.20 -13.51 -2.15
N GLY A 15 3.41 -12.32 -1.58
CA GLY A 15 3.50 -12.13 -0.14
C GLY A 15 4.65 -12.92 0.48
N PRO A 16 4.50 -13.45 1.70
CA PRO A 16 5.53 -14.21 2.39
C PRO A 16 5.57 -15.71 2.01
N ASN A 17 5.05 -16.11 0.84
CA ASN A 17 5.11 -17.51 0.42
C ASN A 17 6.53 -17.95 0.04
N LEU A 18 7.25 -18.52 1.00
CA LEU A 18 8.62 -18.98 0.83
C LEU A 18 8.82 -20.00 -0.30
N ASP A 19 7.83 -20.84 -0.59
CA ASP A 19 7.94 -21.86 -1.66
C ASP A 19 7.94 -21.21 -3.04
N LEU A 20 7.03 -20.25 -3.27
CA LEU A 20 7.00 -19.48 -4.52
C LEU A 20 8.21 -18.54 -4.61
N LEU A 21 8.59 -17.90 -3.50
CA LEU A 21 9.76 -17.02 -3.46
C LEU A 21 11.04 -17.79 -3.79
N GLU A 22 11.26 -18.98 -3.22
CA GLU A 22 12.41 -19.85 -3.54
C GLU A 22 12.44 -20.20 -5.03
N SER A 23 11.30 -20.63 -5.57
CA SER A 23 11.19 -21.03 -6.98
C SER A 23 11.52 -19.87 -7.94
N LEU A 24 11.00 -18.68 -7.64
CA LEU A 24 11.15 -17.50 -8.50
C LEU A 24 12.52 -16.83 -8.37
N LEU A 25 13.02 -16.70 -7.14
CA LEU A 25 14.26 -16.00 -6.85
C LEU A 25 15.48 -16.91 -7.06
N LYS A 26 15.28 -18.23 -7.20
CA LYS A 26 16.33 -19.25 -7.30
C LYS A 26 17.31 -19.19 -6.12
N GLU A 27 16.78 -18.92 -4.94
CA GLU A 27 17.51 -18.77 -3.69
C GLU A 27 16.87 -19.67 -2.63
N ARG A 28 17.68 -20.28 -1.76
CA ARG A 28 17.20 -21.22 -0.74
C ARG A 28 16.24 -20.54 0.24
N LYS A 29 15.21 -21.25 0.71
CA LYS A 29 14.26 -20.72 1.71
C LYS A 29 14.94 -20.15 2.94
N GLU A 30 16.00 -20.77 3.46
CA GLU A 30 16.70 -20.27 4.66
C GLU A 30 17.36 -18.91 4.40
N VAL A 31 17.85 -18.68 3.17
CA VAL A 31 18.44 -17.39 2.77
C VAL A 31 17.35 -16.34 2.64
N ILE A 32 16.21 -16.67 2.02
CA ILE A 32 15.08 -15.75 1.92
C ILE A 32 14.54 -15.40 3.30
N LEU A 33 14.34 -16.40 4.16
CA LEU A 33 13.84 -16.22 5.51
C LEU A 33 14.75 -15.31 6.34
N SER A 34 16.07 -15.53 6.30
CA SER A 34 17.01 -14.66 7.01
C SER A 34 17.00 -13.20 6.51
N TYR A 35 16.74 -12.97 5.21
CA TYR A 35 16.51 -11.63 4.68
C TYR A 35 15.20 -11.01 5.15
N LEU A 36 14.11 -11.78 5.23
CA LEU A 36 12.83 -11.28 5.72
C LEU A 36 12.90 -10.93 7.21
N GLU A 37 13.58 -11.76 8.00
CA GLU A 37 13.79 -11.54 9.44
C GLU A 37 14.72 -10.38 9.75
N SER A 38 15.61 -9.99 8.83
CA SER A 38 16.49 -8.82 9.01
C SER A 38 15.77 -7.48 8.83
N VAL A 39 14.60 -7.46 8.19
CA VAL A 39 13.78 -6.26 8.00
C VAL A 39 12.93 -6.03 9.25
N LYS A 40 13.29 -5.00 10.03
CA LYS A 40 12.70 -4.71 11.35
C LYS A 40 11.17 -4.56 11.35
N GLU A 41 10.62 -3.89 10.34
CA GLU A 41 9.19 -3.54 10.26
C GLU A 41 8.59 -4.08 8.94
N LEU A 42 8.64 -5.40 8.75
CA LEU A 42 8.08 -6.05 7.56
C LEU A 42 6.60 -6.41 7.75
N TYR A 43 5.72 -5.85 6.94
CA TYR A 43 4.29 -6.20 6.91
C TYR A 43 3.78 -6.39 5.48
N PHE A 44 2.67 -7.13 5.35
CA PHE A 44 2.05 -7.43 4.07
C PHE A 44 0.56 -7.09 4.14
N THR A 45 0.12 -6.09 3.38
CA THR A 45 -1.30 -5.74 3.28
C THR A 45 -1.90 -6.31 2.01
N PRO A 46 -2.88 -7.24 2.08
CA PRO A 46 -3.45 -7.86 0.89
C PRO A 46 -4.27 -6.85 0.08
N VAL A 47 -4.12 -6.91 -1.24
CA VAL A 47 -4.97 -6.18 -2.19
C VAL A 47 -6.04 -7.16 -2.68
N LEU A 48 -7.27 -6.92 -2.24
CA LEU A 48 -8.41 -7.77 -2.55
C LEU A 48 -8.89 -7.54 -3.98
N ALA A 49 -9.26 -8.61 -4.68
CA ALA A 49 -9.80 -8.58 -6.05
C ALA A 49 -11.25 -8.07 -6.15
N ASN A 50 -11.77 -7.44 -5.10
CA ASN A 50 -13.21 -7.27 -4.91
C ASN A 50 -13.78 -6.08 -5.71
N ARG A 51 -14.80 -6.35 -6.55
CA ARG A 51 -15.57 -5.33 -7.31
C ARG A 51 -16.29 -4.30 -6.43
N PHE A 52 -16.59 -4.64 -5.19
CA PHE A 52 -17.30 -3.78 -4.24
C PHE A 52 -16.36 -2.89 -3.43
N MET A 53 -15.07 -2.81 -3.81
CA MET A 53 -14.17 -1.87 -3.17
C MET A 53 -14.66 -0.45 -3.46
N ARG A 54 -15.27 0.15 -2.45
CA ARG A 54 -15.86 1.47 -2.49
C ARG A 54 -15.34 2.23 -1.28
N ILE A 55 -14.89 3.46 -1.49
CA ILE A 55 -14.37 4.34 -0.43
C ILE A 55 -15.45 5.34 -0.08
N SER A 56 -15.99 5.28 1.15
CA SER A 56 -16.89 6.33 1.62
C SER A 56 -16.12 7.60 1.98
N PHE A 57 -16.72 8.75 1.68
CA PHE A 57 -16.26 10.08 2.06
C PHE A 57 -17.27 10.77 2.99
N ASP A 58 -18.23 10.04 3.57
CA ASP A 58 -19.31 10.64 4.35
C ASP A 58 -18.79 11.50 5.50
N GLN A 59 -19.34 12.71 5.56
CA GLN A 59 -18.97 13.75 6.52
C GLN A 59 -19.47 13.46 7.94
N GLU A 60 -20.41 12.53 8.12
CA GLU A 60 -20.97 12.19 9.44
C GLU A 60 -20.23 11.08 10.18
N ILE A 61 -19.23 10.46 9.55
CA ILE A 61 -18.33 9.53 10.22
C ILE A 61 -16.92 10.11 10.17
N ASP A 62 -16.46 10.58 11.33
CA ASP A 62 -15.05 10.81 11.66
C ASP A 62 -14.21 9.51 11.52
N ARG A 63 -14.22 8.82 10.37
CA ARG A 63 -13.44 7.61 10.06
C ARG A 63 -13.17 7.55 8.56
N HIS A 64 -12.17 8.30 8.14
CA HIS A 64 -11.55 8.12 6.82
C HIS A 64 -10.79 6.79 6.79
N ILE A 65 -10.84 6.08 5.67
CA ILE A 65 -10.42 4.68 5.53
C ILE A 65 -8.97 4.61 5.05
N ARG A 66 -8.12 3.90 5.82
CA ARG A 66 -6.72 3.56 5.50
C ARG A 66 -6.57 2.05 5.33
N LEU A 67 -5.83 1.60 4.32
CA LEU A 67 -5.34 0.21 4.24
C LEU A 67 -4.23 0.00 5.29
N SER A 68 -4.58 -0.20 6.57
CA SER A 68 -3.60 -0.50 7.64
C SER A 68 -3.77 -1.90 8.22
N LEU A 69 -2.66 -2.64 8.30
CA LEU A 69 -2.54 -3.92 9.02
C LEU A 69 -1.61 -3.85 10.24
N LYS A 70 -1.63 -2.74 10.99
CA LYS A 70 -1.39 -2.84 12.44
C LYS A 70 -2.70 -3.26 13.14
N GLY A 71 -3.05 -4.52 12.95
CA GLY A 71 -4.05 -5.25 13.75
C GLY A 71 -5.54 -4.93 13.54
N LYS A 72 -5.91 -3.90 12.76
CA LYS A 72 -7.31 -3.60 12.47
C LYS A 72 -7.47 -3.14 11.02
N SER A 73 -7.84 -4.09 10.15
CA SER A 73 -8.27 -3.78 8.78
C SER A 73 -9.47 -2.83 8.83
N TYR A 74 -9.26 -1.56 8.55
CA TYR A 74 -10.35 -0.63 8.30
C TYR A 74 -10.38 -0.33 6.82
N LEU A 75 -10.93 -1.28 6.05
CA LEU A 75 -11.59 -0.94 4.80
C LEU A 75 -13.07 -0.82 5.18
N SER A 76 -13.60 0.40 5.35
CA SER A 76 -15.06 0.55 5.41
C SER A 76 -15.56 0.42 3.96
N LEU A 77 -15.62 -0.84 3.53
CA LEU A 77 -16.35 -1.28 2.35
C LEU A 77 -17.81 -0.88 2.59
N SER A 78 -18.20 0.28 2.07
CA SER A 78 -19.59 0.75 2.09
C SER A 78 -20.21 0.47 0.73
N GLY A 79 -21.41 -0.08 0.69
CA GLY A 79 -22.19 -0.20 -0.55
C GLY A 79 -22.45 1.14 -1.24
N GLU A 80 -22.32 2.26 -0.51
CA GLU A 80 -22.62 3.62 -0.97
C GLU A 80 -21.37 4.47 -1.28
N GLY A 81 -20.15 3.97 -1.01
CA GLY A 81 -18.91 4.73 -1.25
C GLY A 81 -18.58 4.95 -2.74
N VAL A 82 -17.51 5.66 -3.06
CA VAL A 82 -17.04 5.85 -4.44
C VAL A 82 -16.27 4.61 -4.91
N PRO A 83 -16.59 4.02 -6.08
CA PRO A 83 -15.94 2.80 -6.55
C PRO A 83 -14.46 3.00 -6.88
N VAL A 84 -13.64 2.04 -6.43
CA VAL A 84 -12.23 1.91 -6.81
C VAL A 84 -12.17 1.08 -8.09
N THR A 85 -11.68 1.67 -9.18
CA THR A 85 -11.61 1.01 -10.50
C THR A 85 -10.25 0.39 -10.76
N LYS A 86 -9.20 0.94 -10.14
CA LYS A 86 -7.81 0.49 -10.30
C LYS A 86 -6.98 0.82 -9.05
N ILE A 87 -6.05 -0.06 -8.69
CA ILE A 87 -4.99 0.23 -7.72
C ILE A 87 -3.62 0.15 -8.40
N GLU A 88 -2.82 1.18 -8.21
CA GLU A 88 -1.39 1.21 -8.53
C GLU A 88 -0.62 1.04 -7.22
N ASN A 89 -0.15 -0.16 -6.94
CA ASN A 89 0.64 -0.44 -5.75
C ASN A 89 2.12 -0.22 -6.07
N PHE A 90 2.81 0.67 -5.37
CA PHE A 90 4.25 0.87 -5.53
C PHE A 90 5.03 0.10 -4.46
N SER A 91 4.53 0.02 -3.23
CA SER A 91 5.29 -0.54 -2.09
C SER A 91 6.68 0.11 -1.94
N GLY A 92 6.79 1.40 -2.30
CA GLY A 92 8.01 2.19 -2.27
C GLY A 92 9.03 1.78 -3.33
N ASN A 93 10.06 2.61 -3.52
CA ASN A 93 11.17 2.33 -4.42
C ASN A 93 12.26 1.57 -3.63
N PRO A 94 12.40 0.24 -3.80
CA PRO A 94 13.38 -0.52 -3.04
C PRO A 94 14.83 -0.24 -3.45
N TYR A 95 15.06 0.46 -4.57
CA TYR A 95 16.40 0.97 -4.93
C TYR A 95 16.79 2.21 -4.13
N ALA A 96 15.81 2.96 -3.63
CA ALA A 96 16.01 4.12 -2.77
C ALA A 96 16.10 3.74 -1.29
N TYR A 97 15.87 2.48 -0.92
CA TYR A 97 15.83 2.07 0.48
C TYR A 97 17.08 1.30 0.89
N ASN A 98 17.74 1.78 1.94
CA ASN A 98 18.83 1.08 2.61
C ASN A 98 18.29 0.28 3.80
N HIS A 99 18.08 -1.02 3.61
CA HIS A 99 17.55 -1.91 4.63
C HIS A 99 18.45 -2.11 5.86
N GLU A 100 19.77 -1.94 5.74
CA GLU A 100 20.70 -2.08 6.86
C GLU A 100 20.62 -0.88 7.81
N LYS A 101 20.41 0.31 7.23
CA LYS A 101 20.32 1.58 7.97
C LYS A 101 18.90 2.02 8.28
N ASP A 102 17.90 1.38 7.66
CA ASP A 102 16.51 1.80 7.71
C ASP A 102 16.32 3.26 7.28
N GLN A 103 16.85 3.60 6.10
CA GLN A 103 16.89 4.96 5.56
C GLN A 103 16.50 4.99 4.09
N TRP A 104 15.93 6.13 3.66
CA TRP A 104 15.53 6.38 2.28
C TRP A 104 16.45 7.42 1.62
N ASP A 105 16.82 7.17 0.38
CA ASP A 105 17.55 8.11 -0.47
C ASP A 105 16.58 8.86 -1.38
N MET A 106 16.33 10.12 -1.03
CA MET A 106 15.42 11.02 -1.77
C MET A 106 16.00 11.46 -3.12
N THR A 107 17.30 11.25 -3.35
CA THR A 107 17.99 11.68 -4.58
C THR A 107 17.93 10.65 -5.70
N VAL A 108 17.41 9.45 -5.41
CA VAL A 108 17.30 8.37 -6.41
C VAL A 108 16.31 8.75 -7.50
N ASP A 109 16.84 9.17 -8.64
CA ASP A 109 16.11 9.43 -9.87
C ASP A 109 15.82 8.12 -10.62
N ALA A 110 15.03 7.25 -9.99
CA ALA A 110 14.58 6.01 -10.60
C ALA A 110 13.06 5.87 -10.43
N THR A 111 12.34 5.89 -11.54
CA THR A 111 10.92 5.59 -11.58
C THR A 111 10.70 4.12 -11.23
N TRP A 112 9.94 3.87 -10.16
CA TRP A 112 9.58 2.51 -9.76
C TRP A 112 8.22 2.13 -10.32
N GLU A 113 8.18 1.07 -11.12
CA GLU A 113 6.94 0.64 -11.78
C GLU A 113 5.91 0.09 -10.76
N PRO A 114 4.66 0.56 -10.83
CA PRO A 114 3.59 0.02 -10.00
C PRO A 114 3.19 -1.37 -10.49
N LEU A 115 2.68 -2.16 -9.54
CA LEU A 115 1.95 -3.37 -9.82
C LEU A 115 0.50 -2.93 -9.90
N VAL A 116 -0.07 -3.08 -11.09
CA VAL A 116 -1.39 -2.58 -11.42
C VAL A 116 -2.42 -3.68 -11.20
N TYR A 117 -3.46 -3.34 -10.46
CA TYR A 117 -4.62 -4.18 -10.24
C TYR A 117 -5.84 -3.48 -10.81
N GLU A 118 -6.47 -4.11 -11.79
CA GLU A 118 -7.71 -3.62 -12.40
C GLU A 118 -8.88 -4.47 -11.91
N PHE A 119 -9.96 -3.82 -11.50
CA PHE A 119 -11.15 -4.48 -10.99
C PHE A 119 -12.15 -4.62 -12.13
N GLN A 120 -11.87 -5.53 -13.06
CA GLN A 120 -12.75 -5.89 -14.17
C GLN A 120 -13.03 -7.40 -14.15
N TYR A 121 -14.00 -7.85 -13.34
CA TYR A 121 -14.46 -9.25 -13.39
C TYR A 121 -15.98 -9.35 -13.21
N GLU A 122 -16.59 -10.21 -14.03
CA GLU A 122 -17.97 -10.68 -13.91
C GLU A 122 -18.02 -11.79 -12.83
N GLY A 123 -18.47 -11.47 -11.62
CA GLY A 123 -18.68 -12.45 -10.54
C GLY A 123 -18.73 -11.83 -9.15
N GLU A 124 -19.30 -12.55 -8.17
CA GLU A 124 -19.34 -12.14 -6.75
C GLU A 124 -18.32 -12.97 -5.95
N ALA A 125 -17.32 -12.32 -5.35
CA ALA A 125 -16.41 -12.97 -4.41
C ALA A 125 -16.64 -12.40 -3.00
N GLU A 126 -16.90 -13.26 -2.03
CA GLU A 126 -17.04 -12.84 -0.64
C GLU A 126 -15.72 -12.26 -0.09
N PRO A 127 -15.77 -11.18 0.69
CA PRO A 127 -14.59 -10.62 1.33
C PRO A 127 -14.02 -11.58 2.38
N LEU A 128 -12.68 -11.71 2.40
CA LEU A 128 -11.98 -12.58 3.35
C LEU A 128 -11.95 -11.96 4.76
N PRO A 129 -12.37 -12.69 5.82
CA PRO A 129 -12.31 -12.20 7.19
C PRO A 129 -10.92 -12.41 7.80
N PHE A 130 -9.94 -11.57 7.45
CA PHE A 130 -8.56 -11.66 7.98
C PHE A 130 -8.45 -11.52 9.52
N SER A 131 -9.43 -10.92 10.18
CA SER A 131 -9.39 -10.61 11.61
C SER A 131 -9.71 -11.79 12.55
N ARG A 132 -9.91 -13.02 12.04
CA ARG A 132 -10.39 -14.16 12.85
C ARG A 132 -9.34 -15.25 13.12
N PHE A 133 -8.10 -15.12 12.66
CA PHE A 133 -7.13 -16.22 12.66
C PHE A 133 -6.17 -16.20 13.85
N ARG A 134 -5.96 -17.37 14.47
CA ARG A 134 -5.15 -17.54 15.69
C ARG A 134 -3.72 -18.06 15.45
N SER A 135 -3.35 -18.49 14.23
CA SER A 135 -2.02 -19.04 13.95
C SER A 135 -1.46 -18.69 12.57
N TYR A 136 -0.12 -18.57 12.48
CA TYR A 136 0.64 -18.24 11.25
C TYR A 136 0.43 -19.26 10.13
N LYS A 137 0.41 -20.56 10.47
CA LYS A 137 0.18 -21.64 9.49
C LYS A 137 -1.19 -21.50 8.82
N THR A 138 -2.25 -21.26 9.60
CA THR A 138 -3.61 -21.06 9.09
C THR A 138 -3.70 -19.82 8.20
N LEU A 139 -3.01 -18.73 8.58
CA LEU A 139 -2.95 -17.52 7.77
C LEU A 139 -2.24 -17.78 6.43
N ASN A 140 -1.12 -18.50 6.43
CA ASN A 140 -0.36 -18.80 5.22
C ASN A 140 -1.14 -19.73 4.27
N ASP A 141 -1.74 -20.80 4.79
CA ASP A 141 -2.55 -21.72 3.99
C ASP A 141 -3.76 -21.02 3.36
N MET A 142 -4.43 -20.11 4.07
CA MET A 142 -5.52 -19.32 3.50
C MET A 142 -5.05 -18.24 2.54
N MET A 143 -3.90 -17.58 2.77
CA MET A 143 -3.31 -16.67 1.78
C MET A 143 -3.02 -17.42 0.48
N MET A 144 -2.51 -18.64 0.58
CA MET A 144 -2.26 -19.51 -0.57
C MET A 144 -3.52 -19.89 -1.31
N VAL A 145 -4.55 -20.34 -0.59
CA VAL A 145 -5.85 -20.63 -1.18
C VAL A 145 -6.45 -19.38 -1.81
N SER A 146 -6.31 -18.21 -1.18
CA SER A 146 -6.87 -16.95 -1.66
C SER A 146 -6.17 -16.41 -2.91
N LEU A 147 -4.85 -16.57 -2.98
CA LEU A 147 -4.07 -16.30 -4.19
C LEU A 147 -4.49 -17.26 -5.32
N ASN A 148 -4.65 -18.55 -5.01
CA ASN A 148 -5.07 -19.56 -5.99
C ASN A 148 -6.51 -19.36 -6.48
N LEU A 149 -7.41 -18.90 -5.61
CA LEU A 149 -8.80 -18.57 -5.94
C LEU A 149 -8.96 -17.16 -6.53
N GLY A 150 -7.88 -16.37 -6.64
CA GLY A 150 -7.89 -15.03 -7.20
C GLY A 150 -8.62 -13.99 -6.35
N THR A 151 -8.87 -14.24 -5.07
CA THR A 151 -9.53 -13.28 -4.15
C THR A 151 -8.56 -12.23 -3.61
N ILE A 152 -7.25 -12.52 -3.65
CA ILE A 152 -6.15 -11.58 -3.41
C ILE A 152 -5.34 -11.48 -4.71
N GLN A 153 -5.10 -10.28 -5.20
CA GLN A 153 -4.32 -10.04 -6.43
C GLN A 153 -2.84 -9.76 -6.13
N GLY A 154 -2.52 -9.40 -4.89
CA GLY A 154 -1.17 -9.27 -4.38
C GLY A 154 -1.13 -8.52 -3.06
N PHE A 155 0.00 -7.89 -2.75
CA PHE A 155 0.26 -7.29 -1.44
C PHE A 155 0.94 -5.93 -1.59
N ILE A 156 0.50 -4.95 -0.81
CA ILE A 156 1.33 -3.80 -0.47
C ILE A 156 2.34 -4.29 0.55
N VAL A 157 3.62 -4.24 0.18
CA VAL A 157 4.72 -4.64 1.06
C VAL A 157 5.14 -3.41 1.85
N ASP A 158 5.12 -3.55 3.16
CA ASP A 158 5.59 -2.57 4.11
C ASP A 158 6.96 -2.97 4.62
N TYR A 159 7.94 -2.09 4.44
CA TYR A 159 9.27 -2.24 5.00
C TYR A 159 9.83 -0.86 5.36
N GLY A 160 10.68 -0.87 6.38
CA GLY A 160 11.32 0.32 6.92
C GLY A 160 10.44 1.15 7.85
N ARG A 161 11.02 2.20 8.44
CA ARG A 161 10.36 3.05 9.42
C ARG A 161 9.17 3.78 8.80
N ARG A 162 8.08 3.86 9.58
CA ARG A 162 6.86 4.59 9.27
C ARG A 162 6.34 5.30 10.49
N ASP A 163 6.46 6.61 10.51
CA ASP A 163 5.95 7.42 11.62
C ASP A 163 4.60 8.02 11.26
N PHE A 164 4.46 8.47 10.01
CA PHE A 164 3.30 9.19 9.51
C PHE A 164 2.68 8.55 8.28
N VAL A 165 1.43 8.93 8.06
CA VAL A 165 0.61 8.57 6.92
C VAL A 165 0.07 9.84 6.34
N LEU A 166 0.29 10.02 5.06
CA LEU A 166 -0.21 11.14 4.30
C LEU A 166 -1.19 10.62 3.26
N LEU A 167 -2.42 11.13 3.29
CA LEU A 167 -3.43 10.90 2.28
C LEU A 167 -3.55 12.15 1.43
N VAL A 168 -3.41 11.98 0.12
CA VAL A 168 -3.53 13.06 -0.87
C VAL A 168 -4.61 12.68 -1.87
N LYS A 169 -5.64 13.52 -1.96
CA LYS A 169 -6.73 13.38 -2.94
C LYS A 169 -6.63 14.50 -3.98
N THR A 170 -6.59 14.13 -5.26
CA THR A 170 -6.52 15.09 -6.36
C THR A 170 -7.22 14.59 -7.61
N PRO A 171 -7.93 15.45 -8.37
CA PRO A 171 -8.45 15.09 -9.69
C PRO A 171 -7.39 15.26 -10.81
N TYR A 172 -6.23 15.85 -10.52
CA TYR A 172 -5.23 16.24 -11.51
C TYR A 172 -4.20 15.14 -11.72
N LYS A 173 -4.09 14.63 -12.95
CA LYS A 173 -3.24 13.48 -13.30
C LYS A 173 -1.76 13.81 -13.23
N ASP A 174 -1.35 15.00 -13.64
CA ASP A 174 0.01 15.51 -13.54
C ASP A 174 0.48 15.60 -12.08
N ILE A 175 -0.38 16.06 -11.16
CA ILE A 175 -0.08 16.07 -9.73
C ILE A 175 0.12 14.64 -9.21
N LYS A 176 -0.74 13.69 -9.62
CA LYS A 176 -0.59 12.26 -9.29
C LYS A 176 0.77 11.74 -9.76
N GLU A 177 1.14 12.00 -11.02
CA GLU A 177 2.39 11.55 -11.62
C GLU A 177 3.62 12.15 -10.92
N ASN A 178 3.59 13.44 -10.59
CA ASN A 178 4.66 14.10 -9.84
C ASN A 178 4.82 13.52 -8.44
N LEU A 179 3.73 13.35 -7.69
CA LEU A 179 3.79 12.79 -6.34
C LEU A 179 4.16 11.30 -6.32
N GLN A 180 4.01 10.59 -7.45
CA GLN A 180 4.52 9.21 -7.60
C GLN A 180 6.04 9.13 -7.61
N THR A 181 6.79 10.23 -7.66
CA THR A 181 8.26 10.22 -7.53
C THR A 181 8.74 10.03 -6.09
N ILE A 182 7.90 10.38 -5.10
CA ILE A 182 8.23 10.22 -3.68
C ILE A 182 8.56 8.76 -3.39
N PRO A 183 9.77 8.40 -2.90
CA PRO A 183 10.25 7.02 -2.92
C PRO A 183 9.60 6.13 -1.87
N PHE A 184 8.88 6.70 -0.90
CA PHE A 184 8.30 5.95 0.21
C PHE A 184 7.22 4.95 -0.20
N ILE A 185 6.87 4.09 0.77
CA ILE A 185 5.79 3.13 0.59
C ILE A 185 4.48 3.84 0.30
N ARG A 186 3.90 3.53 -0.87
CA ARG A 186 2.69 4.17 -1.36
C ARG A 186 1.85 3.27 -2.25
N TYR A 187 0.59 3.64 -2.38
CA TYR A 187 -0.30 3.16 -3.42
C TYR A 187 -1.22 4.30 -3.89
N THR A 188 -1.78 4.14 -5.08
CA THR A 188 -2.78 5.05 -5.65
C THR A 188 -4.04 4.27 -5.99
N ALA A 189 -5.18 4.69 -5.43
CA ALA A 189 -6.50 4.23 -5.82
C ALA A 189 -7.11 5.19 -6.85
N TRP A 190 -7.60 4.63 -7.96
CA TRP A 190 -8.35 5.34 -8.98
C TRP A 190 -9.84 5.25 -8.65
N LEU A 191 -10.47 6.39 -8.50
CA LEU A 191 -11.86 6.50 -8.07
C LEU A 191 -12.71 6.93 -9.25
N GLY A 192 -13.68 6.07 -9.61
CA GLY A 192 -14.65 6.37 -10.66
C GLY A 192 -15.78 7.23 -10.11
N LEU A 193 -15.84 8.49 -10.53
CA LEU A 193 -16.94 9.41 -10.24
C LEU A 193 -17.80 9.57 -11.51
N GLU A 194 -19.07 9.92 -11.35
CA GLU A 194 -19.99 10.12 -12.48
C GLU A 194 -19.47 11.15 -13.50
N GLN A 195 -18.69 12.13 -13.04
CA GLN A 195 -18.18 13.25 -13.84
C GLN A 195 -16.68 13.16 -14.15
N GLY A 196 -15.99 12.08 -13.78
CA GLY A 196 -14.56 11.93 -14.05
C GLY A 196 -13.83 10.97 -13.12
N THR A 197 -12.50 11.07 -13.10
CA THR A 197 -11.64 10.26 -12.23
C THR A 197 -11.01 11.14 -11.17
N THR A 198 -10.93 10.63 -9.93
CA THR A 198 -10.13 11.23 -8.86
C THR A 198 -9.13 10.21 -8.35
N PHE A 199 -7.96 10.68 -7.97
CA PHE A 199 -6.90 9.86 -7.41
C PHE A 199 -6.86 10.05 -5.90
N LEU A 200 -6.79 8.94 -5.17
CA LEU A 200 -6.47 8.92 -3.74
C LEU A 200 -5.14 8.21 -3.56
N MET A 201 -4.16 8.91 -3.03
CA MET A 201 -2.82 8.40 -2.79
C MET A 201 -2.57 8.32 -1.30
N GLU A 202 -1.96 7.22 -0.85
CA GLU A 202 -1.48 7.06 0.51
C GLU A 202 0.03 6.92 0.49
N PHE A 203 0.72 7.72 1.30
CA PHE A 203 2.16 7.64 1.53
C PHE A 203 2.41 7.31 2.99
N SER A 204 3.32 6.39 3.26
CA SER A 204 3.86 6.16 4.59
C SER A 204 5.21 6.82 4.71
N ILE A 205 5.33 7.82 5.58
CA ILE A 205 6.46 8.76 5.60
C ILE A 205 7.21 8.61 6.93
N PRO A 206 8.54 8.41 6.92
CA PRO A 206 9.36 8.54 8.12
C PRO A 206 9.42 10.00 8.58
N GLU A 207 9.40 10.22 9.89
CA GLU A 207 9.35 11.55 10.53
C GLU A 207 10.42 12.51 10.00
N GLU A 208 11.63 12.01 9.77
CA GLU A 208 12.78 12.81 9.31
C GLU A 208 12.53 13.50 7.96
N TYR A 209 11.67 12.94 7.11
CA TYR A 209 11.33 13.49 5.78
C TYR A 209 10.01 14.26 5.77
N LEU A 210 9.28 14.30 6.89
CA LEU A 210 7.93 14.89 6.92
C LEU A 210 7.95 16.36 6.49
N LYS A 211 8.92 17.14 6.98
CA LYS A 211 9.02 18.58 6.67
C LYS A 211 9.15 18.83 5.17
N GLU A 212 10.08 18.14 4.52
CA GLU A 212 10.35 18.29 3.08
C GLU A 212 9.11 17.92 2.25
N ILE A 213 8.43 16.83 2.58
CA ILE A 213 7.20 16.45 1.89
C ILE A 213 6.09 17.48 2.10
N MET A 214 5.94 18.01 3.31
CA MET A 214 4.93 19.03 3.58
C MET A 214 5.17 20.34 2.81
N GLU A 215 6.43 20.72 2.58
CA GLU A 215 6.78 21.87 1.74
C GLU A 215 6.34 21.64 0.28
N VAL A 216 6.61 20.47 -0.29
CA VAL A 216 6.15 20.10 -1.65
C VAL A 216 4.62 20.16 -1.77
N LEU A 217 3.90 19.68 -0.75
CA LEU A 217 2.44 19.71 -0.76
C LEU A 217 1.86 21.11 -0.56
N HIS A 218 2.55 21.95 0.21
CA HIS A 218 2.14 23.33 0.42
C HIS A 218 2.02 24.08 -0.91
N ASP A 219 2.96 23.86 -1.82
CA ASP A 219 2.94 24.46 -3.17
C ASP A 219 1.77 23.96 -4.02
N LEU A 220 1.28 22.74 -3.75
CA LEU A 220 0.18 22.11 -4.46
C LEU A 220 -1.19 22.30 -3.79
N ARG A 221 -1.26 22.95 -2.62
CA ARG A 221 -2.43 22.99 -1.72
C ARG A 221 -3.76 23.42 -2.37
N GLN A 222 -3.73 24.23 -3.42
CA GLN A 222 -4.94 24.66 -4.14
C GLN A 222 -5.55 23.54 -5.01
N HIS A 223 -4.80 22.48 -5.28
CA HIS A 223 -5.14 21.41 -6.22
C HIS A 223 -5.24 20.04 -5.55
N VAL A 224 -5.02 19.97 -4.24
CA VAL A 224 -5.03 18.72 -3.46
C VAL A 224 -5.81 18.89 -2.16
N ASN A 225 -6.44 17.81 -1.70
CA ASN A 225 -6.88 17.70 -0.31
C ASN A 225 -5.92 16.76 0.42
N VAL A 226 -5.40 17.22 1.56
CA VAL A 226 -4.36 16.51 2.32
C VAL A 226 -4.85 16.18 3.72
N LEU A 227 -4.60 14.95 4.16
CA LEU A 227 -4.80 14.50 5.53
C LEU A 227 -3.52 13.81 6.03
N LEU A 228 -3.02 14.23 7.18
CA LEU A 228 -1.85 13.67 7.84
C LEU A 228 -2.26 13.00 9.16
N THR A 229 -1.78 11.79 9.41
CA THR A 229 -2.03 11.04 10.65
C THR A 229 -0.80 10.21 11.04
N THR A 230 -0.73 9.70 12.27
CA THR A 230 0.32 8.74 12.67
C THR A 230 -0.03 7.31 12.22
N THR A 231 0.88 6.36 12.45
CA THR A 231 0.62 4.94 12.12
C THR A 231 -0.46 4.30 12.99
N SER A 232 -0.66 4.79 14.20
CA SER A 232 -1.84 4.54 15.05
C SER A 232 -2.93 5.58 14.76
N PHE A 233 -4.20 5.20 14.84
CA PHE A 233 -5.31 6.14 14.63
C PHE A 233 -5.48 7.06 15.85
N GLU A 234 -4.62 8.06 15.96
CA GLU A 234 -4.80 9.23 16.81
C GLU A 234 -4.81 10.46 15.91
N TYR A 235 -5.97 11.10 15.79
CA TYR A 235 -6.19 12.21 14.85
C TYR A 235 -5.21 13.37 15.08
N PHE A 236 -4.54 13.79 14.00
CA PHE A 236 -4.03 15.16 13.87
C PHE A 236 -4.89 15.93 12.85
N LYS A 237 -5.11 17.21 13.12
CA LYS A 237 -6.02 18.09 12.35
C LYS A 237 -5.59 18.24 10.88
N PRO A 238 -6.52 18.60 9.97
CA PRO A 238 -6.18 19.04 8.62
C PRO A 238 -5.13 20.14 8.66
N LEU A 239 -4.11 20.02 7.81
CA LEU A 239 -3.15 21.10 7.59
C LEU A 239 -3.80 22.08 6.62
N LEU A 240 -4.19 23.26 7.14
CA LEU A 240 -4.74 24.38 6.38
C LEU A 240 -3.63 25.19 5.70
#